data_AF-A0A961BSB4-F1
#
_entry.id   AF-A0A961BSB4-F1
#
_cell.length_a   1.000
_cell.length_b   1.000
_cell.length_c   1.000
_cell.angle_alpha   90.00
_cell.angle_beta   90.00
_cell.angle_gamma   90.00
#
_symmetry.space_group_name_H-M   'P 1'
#
loop_
_entity.id
_entity.type
_entity.pdbx_description
1 polymer ?
#
loop_
_entity_poly.entity_id
_entity_poly.type
_entity_poly.pdbx_seq_one_letter_code
_entity_poly.pdbx_strand_id
1 'polypeptide(L)'
;MDAAVPLDPPDADADAALAAGPAPDVDDPTVAATPELDAFEPLDSLGAIAAFLGVEDPGELVAVTEVLDDRNLFPTGAALLAVLLDDDDAVLDGIEGFGPPRWFPFDPRDASSAVPLMGWLGVGAGAGVAGVPGPLALRIGLGPLGTTLEVFGTGEAPQAPADALAALTELRRDVHPLRGRVVRVSGAAGNLSYRLVPPQAAGRERLVLPAAVWDVVDHHVHGFLAAGDRLVALGMGMHVGVLVVGAAGTGKTALCRVLAEELRDEATTLLVDPVTARDSLAELYALASLLAP
;
A
#
# COMPACT_ATOMS: atom_id res chain seq x y z
N MET A 1 -63.74 -3.44 -0.61
CA MET A 1 -63.36 -2.38 0.34
C MET A 1 -62.09 -2.86 1.03
N ASP A 2 -60.97 -2.96 0.34
CA ASP A 2 -60.25 -1.96 -0.47
C ASP A 2 -59.52 -0.93 0.40
N ALA A 3 -58.21 -1.13 0.54
CA ALA A 3 -57.17 -0.11 0.57
C ALA A 3 -55.81 -0.85 0.65
N ALA A 4 -55.31 -1.27 -0.51
CA ALA A 4 -53.92 -1.69 -0.67
C ALA A 4 -53.01 -0.47 -0.47
N VAL A 5 -52.03 -0.58 0.43
CA VAL A 5 -50.91 0.37 0.54
C VAL A 5 -50.00 0.12 -0.66
N PRO A 6 -49.68 1.14 -1.48
CA PRO A 6 -48.77 0.95 -2.60
C PRO A 6 -47.36 0.72 -2.04
N LEU A 7 -46.75 -0.39 -2.42
CA LEU A 7 -45.31 -0.59 -2.32
C LEU A 7 -44.67 0.27 -3.41
N ASP A 8 -43.81 1.20 -3.01
CA ASP A 8 -42.94 1.91 -3.94
C ASP A 8 -42.12 0.89 -4.76
N PRO A 9 -41.97 1.12 -6.09
CA PRO A 9 -41.08 0.30 -6.90
C PRO A 9 -39.63 0.44 -6.38
N PRO A 10 -38.79 -0.60 -6.50
CA PRO A 10 -37.39 -0.50 -6.14
C PRO A 10 -36.72 0.60 -6.96
N ASP A 11 -36.01 1.51 -6.30
CA ASP A 11 -35.20 2.57 -6.90
C ASP A 11 -34.24 1.99 -7.94
N ALA A 12 -34.65 2.06 -9.22
CA ALA A 12 -33.82 1.69 -10.36
C ALA A 12 -32.64 2.68 -10.56
N ASP A 13 -32.66 3.82 -9.87
CA ASP A 13 -31.62 4.84 -9.95
C ASP A 13 -30.41 4.57 -9.03
N ALA A 14 -30.55 3.68 -8.03
CA ALA A 14 -29.43 3.34 -7.14
C ALA A 14 -28.36 2.47 -7.83
N ASP A 15 -28.75 1.65 -8.81
CA ASP A 15 -27.82 0.84 -9.63
C ASP A 15 -27.26 1.62 -10.82
N ALA A 16 -27.93 2.69 -11.27
CA ALA A 16 -27.44 3.55 -12.34
C ALA A 16 -26.33 4.52 -11.87
N ALA A 17 -26.32 4.91 -10.60
CA ALA A 17 -25.26 5.75 -10.03
C ALA A 17 -23.88 5.05 -9.92
N LEU A 18 -23.80 3.74 -10.23
CA LEU A 18 -22.55 2.98 -10.31
C LEU A 18 -21.87 3.06 -11.69
N ALA A 19 -22.50 3.67 -12.69
CA ALA A 19 -21.97 3.82 -14.04
C ALA A 19 -22.02 5.30 -14.48
N ALA A 20 -20.87 5.84 -14.88
CA ALA A 20 -20.68 7.22 -15.35
C ALA A 20 -20.57 8.30 -14.26
N GLY A 21 -19.49 8.24 -13.48
CA GLY A 21 -18.79 9.50 -13.20
C GLY A 21 -18.12 9.97 -14.51
N PRO A 22 -18.13 11.27 -14.84
CA PRO A 22 -17.46 11.75 -16.04
C PRO A 22 -15.98 11.34 -15.99
N ALA A 23 -15.46 10.85 -17.11
CA ALA A 23 -14.01 10.78 -17.28
C ALA A 23 -13.44 12.19 -17.03
N PRO A 24 -12.30 12.33 -16.34
CA PRO A 24 -11.68 13.63 -16.17
C PRO A 24 -11.51 14.26 -17.55
N ASP A 25 -11.98 15.50 -17.68
CA ASP A 25 -11.86 16.29 -18.90
C ASP A 25 -10.36 16.50 -19.16
N VAL A 26 -9.84 15.83 -20.18
CA VAL A 26 -8.40 15.84 -20.52
C VAL A 26 -7.98 17.23 -21.04
N ASP A 27 -8.94 18.13 -21.28
CA ASP A 27 -8.76 19.48 -21.79
C ASP A 27 -8.99 20.60 -20.74
N ASP A 28 -9.10 20.29 -19.43
CA ASP A 28 -9.14 21.33 -18.38
C ASP A 28 -7.74 21.97 -18.19
N PRO A 29 -7.54 23.25 -18.56
CA PRO A 29 -6.24 23.92 -18.47
C PRO A 29 -5.82 24.27 -17.03
N THR A 30 -6.56 23.79 -16.02
CA THR A 30 -6.20 23.93 -14.60
C THR A 30 -5.33 22.79 -14.08
N VAL A 31 -4.96 21.83 -14.94
CA VAL A 31 -3.80 20.95 -14.70
C VAL A 31 -2.56 21.83 -14.71
N ALA A 32 -1.98 22.06 -13.54
CA ALA A 32 -0.70 22.74 -13.40
C ALA A 32 0.27 22.16 -14.43
N ALA A 33 0.75 23.03 -15.33
CA ALA A 33 1.70 22.68 -16.37
C ALA A 33 2.76 21.74 -15.79
N THR A 34 2.88 20.54 -16.36
CA THR A 34 4.03 19.68 -16.13
C THR A 34 5.25 20.53 -16.50
N PRO A 35 6.14 20.90 -15.57
CA PRO A 35 7.31 21.66 -15.96
C PRO A 35 8.06 20.81 -16.98
N GLU A 36 8.38 21.40 -18.13
CA GLU A 36 9.27 20.80 -19.11
C GLU A 36 10.50 20.30 -18.35
N LEU A 37 10.73 18.98 -18.40
CA LEU A 37 11.89 18.29 -17.81
C LEU A 37 13.14 18.61 -18.64
N ASP A 38 13.45 19.90 -18.78
CA ASP A 38 14.64 20.36 -19.45
C ASP A 38 15.85 20.21 -18.50
N ALA A 39 16.84 19.47 -18.99
CA ALA A 39 18.21 19.37 -18.50
C ALA A 39 18.36 19.39 -16.96
N PHE A 40 18.08 18.24 -16.35
CA PHE A 40 18.48 17.93 -14.97
C PHE A 40 20.01 17.96 -14.87
N GLU A 41 20.60 19.09 -14.46
CA GLU A 41 21.98 19.07 -13.97
C GLU A 41 21.98 18.30 -12.64
N PRO A 42 22.78 17.23 -12.48
CA PRO A 42 22.89 16.52 -11.21
C PRO A 42 23.55 17.46 -10.20
N LEU A 43 22.73 18.11 -9.38
CA LEU A 43 23.20 18.88 -8.23
C LEU A 43 23.76 17.90 -7.18
N ASP A 44 24.83 18.33 -6.48
CA ASP A 44 25.79 17.53 -5.70
C ASP A 44 25.23 16.94 -4.38
N SER A 45 24.06 16.30 -4.47
CA SER A 45 23.44 15.55 -3.38
C SER A 45 24.35 14.45 -2.81
N LEU A 46 25.29 13.93 -3.62
CA LEU A 46 26.29 12.96 -3.15
C LEU A 46 27.31 13.61 -2.22
N GLY A 47 27.72 14.86 -2.44
CA GLY A 47 28.56 15.62 -1.52
C GLY A 47 27.91 15.80 -0.15
N ALA A 48 26.62 16.17 -0.10
CA ALA A 48 25.87 16.31 1.15
C ALA A 48 25.74 14.96 1.90
N ILE A 49 25.44 13.87 1.17
CA ILE A 49 25.38 12.52 1.73
C ILE A 49 26.75 12.07 2.25
N ALA A 50 27.81 12.31 1.49
CA ALA A 50 29.19 11.98 1.90
C ALA A 50 29.56 12.74 3.18
N ALA A 51 29.27 14.03 3.24
CA ALA A 51 29.51 14.86 4.42
C ALA A 51 28.74 14.35 5.66
N PHE A 52 27.46 13.97 5.51
CA PHE A 52 26.67 13.38 6.59
C PHE A 52 27.29 12.06 7.10
N LEU A 53 27.74 11.21 6.18
CA LEU A 53 28.37 9.92 6.50
C LEU A 53 29.84 10.05 6.93
N GLY A 54 30.40 11.26 6.96
CA GLY A 54 31.80 11.51 7.32
C GLY A 54 32.81 11.04 6.29
N VAL A 55 32.41 10.93 5.02
CA VAL A 55 33.23 10.50 3.89
C VAL A 55 33.72 11.73 3.11
N GLU A 56 35.04 11.83 2.86
CA GLU A 56 35.63 12.98 2.16
C GLU A 56 35.40 12.95 0.64
N ASP A 57 35.49 11.77 0.03
CA ASP A 57 35.26 11.54 -1.40
C ASP A 57 33.93 10.79 -1.63
N PRO A 58 32.90 11.41 -2.25
CA PRO A 58 31.65 10.73 -2.57
C PRO A 58 31.82 9.45 -3.39
N GLY A 59 32.95 9.27 -4.10
CA GLY A 59 33.29 8.04 -4.80
C GLY A 59 33.56 6.83 -3.90
N GLU A 60 33.79 7.04 -2.59
CA GLU A 60 33.98 5.98 -1.59
C GLU A 60 32.67 5.50 -0.96
N LEU A 61 31.54 6.12 -1.31
CA LEU A 61 30.22 5.68 -0.88
C LEU A 61 29.87 4.33 -1.50
N VAL A 62 29.31 3.44 -0.68
CA VAL A 62 28.70 2.19 -1.15
C VAL A 62 27.19 2.39 -1.22
N ALA A 63 26.62 2.12 -2.39
CA ALA A 63 25.19 2.30 -2.62
C ALA A 63 24.52 1.01 -3.11
N VAL A 64 23.31 0.77 -2.62
CA VAL A 64 22.39 -0.23 -3.18
C VAL A 64 21.14 0.49 -3.66
N THR A 65 20.68 0.15 -4.86
CA THR A 65 19.54 0.79 -5.51
C THR A 65 18.41 -0.20 -5.75
N GLU A 66 17.19 0.22 -5.42
CA GLU A 66 15.94 -0.46 -5.74
C GLU A 66 15.08 0.44 -6.63
N VAL A 67 14.50 -0.12 -7.69
CA VAL A 67 13.47 0.58 -8.47
C VAL A 67 12.12 0.38 -7.79
N LEU A 68 11.46 1.48 -7.44
CA LEU A 68 10.16 1.47 -6.79
C LEU A 68 9.05 1.54 -7.84
N ASP A 69 8.10 0.61 -7.73
CA ASP A 69 6.83 0.65 -8.45
C ASP A 69 5.71 1.20 -7.55
N ASP A 70 4.51 1.34 -8.11
CA ASP A 70 3.34 1.86 -7.40
C ASP A 70 2.95 1.05 -6.15
N ARG A 71 3.38 -0.22 -6.07
CA ARG A 71 3.09 -1.10 -4.93
C ARG A 71 4.02 -0.82 -3.76
N ASN A 72 5.26 -0.41 -4.03
CA ASN A 72 6.29 -0.25 -3.01
C ASN A 72 6.62 1.21 -2.71
N LEU A 73 6.26 2.15 -3.58
CA LEU A 73 6.55 3.57 -3.38
C LEU A 73 5.95 4.14 -2.08
N PHE A 74 4.64 3.98 -1.88
CA PHE A 74 3.97 4.49 -0.68
C PHE A 74 4.38 3.77 0.61
N PRO A 75 4.47 2.42 0.65
CA PRO A 75 5.02 1.73 1.81
C PRO A 75 6.46 2.14 2.13
N THR A 76 7.27 2.44 1.13
CA THR A 76 8.64 2.96 1.35
C THR A 76 8.60 4.30 2.07
N GLY A 77 7.78 5.25 1.59
CA GLY A 77 7.60 6.53 2.27
C GLY A 77 7.09 6.39 3.71
N ALA A 78 6.17 5.45 3.96
CA ALA A 78 5.69 5.15 5.31
C ALA A 78 6.77 4.53 6.21
N ALA A 79 7.60 3.63 5.66
CA ALA A 79 8.72 3.02 6.39
C ALA A 79 9.79 4.06 6.74
N LEU A 80 10.12 4.98 5.82
CA LEU A 80 11.05 6.07 6.10
C LEU A 80 10.51 7.01 7.19
N LEU A 81 9.22 7.31 7.16
CA LEU A 81 8.59 8.11 8.21
C LEU A 81 8.64 7.37 9.57
N ALA A 82 8.43 6.06 9.59
CA ALA A 82 8.57 5.26 10.80
C ALA A 82 10.00 5.30 11.35
N VAL A 83 11.02 5.16 10.49
CA VAL A 83 12.43 5.29 10.88
C VAL A 83 12.72 6.68 11.45
N LEU A 84 12.27 7.75 10.77
CA LEU A 84 12.46 9.13 11.21
C LEU A 84 11.80 9.40 12.57
N LEU A 85 10.66 8.78 12.87
CA LEU A 85 9.93 8.98 14.13
C LEU A 85 10.47 8.13 15.28
N ASP A 86 11.23 7.07 14.98
CA ASP A 86 11.80 6.16 15.99
C ASP A 86 13.24 6.55 16.40
N ASP A 87 13.95 7.28 15.54
CA ASP A 87 15.32 7.75 15.77
C ASP A 87 15.37 9.28 15.97
N ASP A 88 15.67 9.71 17.20
CA ASP A 88 15.83 11.13 17.56
C ASP A 88 17.03 11.80 16.84
N ASP A 89 18.01 11.02 16.38
CA ASP A 89 19.18 11.50 15.63
C ASP A 89 18.96 11.49 14.10
N ALA A 90 17.82 11.01 13.63
CA ALA A 90 17.51 11.00 12.20
C ALA A 90 17.23 12.42 11.68
N VAL A 91 17.77 12.71 10.49
CA VAL A 91 17.64 14.00 9.82
C VAL A 91 17.00 13.77 8.46
N LEU A 92 15.81 14.30 8.26
CA LEU A 92 15.18 14.36 6.94
C LEU A 92 15.49 15.71 6.29
N ASP A 93 16.07 15.67 5.09
CA ASP A 93 16.36 16.87 4.32
C ASP A 93 15.89 16.72 2.86
N GLY A 94 15.79 17.88 2.21
CA GLY A 94 15.44 17.97 0.81
C GLY A 94 16.58 17.53 -0.10
N ILE A 95 16.25 17.31 -1.37
CA ILE A 95 17.29 17.09 -2.37
C ILE A 95 17.87 18.47 -2.71
N GLU A 96 19.18 18.65 -2.58
CA GLU A 96 19.85 19.91 -2.91
C GLU A 96 19.50 20.33 -4.35
N GLY A 97 18.99 21.55 -4.51
CA GLY A 97 18.42 22.04 -5.77
C GLY A 97 16.89 21.92 -5.93
N PHE A 98 16.24 21.10 -5.11
CA PHE A 98 14.79 20.92 -5.09
C PHE A 98 14.09 21.58 -3.91
N GLY A 99 14.86 22.20 -2.99
CA GLY A 99 14.32 22.80 -1.78
C GLY A 99 13.96 21.74 -0.73
N PRO A 100 13.06 22.02 0.22
CA PRO A 100 12.70 21.09 1.30
C PRO A 100 12.20 19.73 0.77
N PRO A 101 12.21 18.66 1.59
CA PRO A 101 11.72 17.36 1.16
C PRO A 101 10.30 17.47 0.59
N ARG A 102 10.05 16.79 -0.54
CA ARG A 102 8.72 16.82 -1.16
C ARG A 102 7.84 15.77 -0.52
N TRP A 103 6.88 16.31 0.19
CA TRP A 103 5.78 15.63 0.83
C TRP A 103 4.67 15.41 -0.18
N PHE A 104 4.28 14.16 -0.40
CA PHE A 104 3.10 13.85 -1.19
C PHE A 104 1.94 13.57 -0.25
N PRO A 105 0.76 14.18 -0.46
CA PRO A 105 -0.43 13.86 0.31
C PRO A 105 -0.70 12.36 0.17
N PHE A 106 -0.74 11.67 1.30
CA PHE A 106 -0.96 10.24 1.38
C PHE A 106 -1.92 9.95 2.53
N ASP A 107 -3.21 9.98 2.24
CA ASP A 107 -4.19 9.61 3.25
C ASP A 107 -4.86 8.24 3.02
N PRO A 108 -4.54 7.22 3.84
CA PRO A 108 -5.27 5.97 3.93
C PRO A 108 -6.40 5.97 5.01
N ARG A 109 -6.83 7.13 5.52
CA ARG A 109 -8.14 7.57 6.06
C ARG A 109 -8.04 8.68 7.14
N ASP A 110 -6.87 8.95 7.73
CA ASP A 110 -6.27 10.29 7.98
C ASP A 110 -4.96 10.12 8.77
N ALA A 111 -3.82 10.13 8.07
CA ALA A 111 -2.54 10.44 8.72
C ALA A 111 -2.34 11.96 8.68
N SER A 112 -1.44 12.57 9.44
CA SER A 112 -0.90 13.90 9.10
C SER A 112 -0.08 13.78 7.80
N SER A 113 -0.79 13.63 6.69
CA SER A 113 -0.76 12.46 5.78
C SER A 113 0.31 12.46 4.74
N ALA A 114 1.32 13.31 4.85
CA ALA A 114 2.34 13.28 3.83
C ALA A 114 3.37 12.18 4.09
N VAL A 115 3.70 11.40 3.06
CA VAL A 115 4.93 10.61 3.05
C VAL A 115 5.98 11.32 2.19
N PRO A 116 7.26 11.31 2.59
CA PRO A 116 8.30 11.85 1.75
C PRO A 116 8.47 10.92 0.54
N LEU A 117 8.19 11.42 -0.67
CA LEU A 117 8.43 10.65 -1.90
C LEU A 117 9.58 11.21 -2.72
N MET A 118 10.10 12.40 -2.42
CA MET A 118 11.37 12.89 -2.96
C MET A 118 12.14 13.60 -1.86
N GLY A 119 13.35 13.16 -1.60
CA GLY A 119 14.14 13.62 -0.46
C GLY A 119 15.23 12.64 -0.11
N TRP A 120 16.02 12.97 0.91
CA TRP A 120 16.88 12.00 1.55
C TRP A 120 16.77 12.08 3.07
N LEU A 121 16.95 10.93 3.71
CA LEU A 121 16.92 10.72 5.14
C LEU A 121 18.31 10.26 5.57
N GLY A 122 18.98 11.05 6.40
CA GLY A 122 20.15 10.62 7.15
C GLY A 122 19.72 9.96 8.46
N VAL A 123 20.30 8.80 8.78
CA VAL A 123 20.04 8.05 10.01
C VAL A 123 21.35 7.95 10.78
N GLY A 124 21.30 8.35 12.06
CA GLY A 124 22.47 8.46 12.92
C GLY A 124 23.05 7.09 13.32
N ALA A 125 24.29 7.10 13.80
CA ALA A 125 25.01 5.88 14.20
C ALA A 125 24.41 5.18 15.45
N GLY A 126 23.52 5.84 16.19
CA GLY A 126 22.97 5.37 17.46
C GLY A 126 21.81 4.37 17.33
N ALA A 127 20.97 4.51 16.31
CA ALA A 127 19.79 3.66 16.09
C ALA A 127 19.92 2.73 14.87
N GLY A 128 20.54 3.23 13.79
CA GLY A 128 20.59 2.50 12.52
C GLY A 128 19.21 2.33 11.87
N VAL A 129 19.17 1.90 10.60
CA VAL A 129 17.88 1.62 9.94
C VAL A 129 17.40 0.24 10.37
N ALA A 130 16.32 0.19 11.16
CA ALA A 130 15.71 -1.07 11.59
C ALA A 130 16.72 -2.08 12.18
N GLY A 131 17.64 -1.59 13.02
CA GLY A 131 18.65 -2.41 13.71
C GLY A 131 19.95 -2.67 12.93
N VAL A 132 20.11 -2.08 11.74
CA VAL A 132 21.37 -2.14 10.98
C VAL A 132 22.35 -1.08 11.50
N PRO A 133 23.51 -1.46 12.06
CA PRO A 133 24.38 -0.52 12.77
C PRO A 133 25.12 0.43 11.84
N GLY A 134 25.41 1.63 12.34
CA GLY A 134 26.21 2.65 11.66
C GLY A 134 25.36 3.70 10.93
N PRO A 135 25.99 4.83 10.57
CA PRO A 135 25.28 5.89 9.87
C PRO A 135 24.91 5.45 8.45
N LEU A 136 23.68 5.75 8.04
CA LEU A 136 23.15 5.42 6.72
C LEU A 136 22.45 6.64 6.14
N ALA A 137 22.48 6.78 4.81
CA ALA A 137 21.69 7.79 4.12
C ALA A 137 20.78 7.10 3.08
N LEU A 138 19.51 7.52 3.03
CA LEU A 138 18.49 6.91 2.19
C LEU A 138 17.92 7.98 1.30
N ARG A 139 17.88 7.77 -0.01
CA ARG A 139 17.37 8.75 -0.96
C ARG A 139 16.24 8.16 -1.79
N ILE A 140 15.10 8.84 -1.83
CA ILE A 140 14.08 8.59 -2.84
C ILE A 140 14.23 9.67 -3.91
N GLY A 141 14.49 9.24 -5.14
CA GLY A 141 14.73 10.14 -6.27
C GLY A 141 14.12 9.62 -7.57
N LEU A 142 14.08 10.49 -8.58
CA LEU A 142 13.74 10.10 -9.94
C LEU A 142 15.03 9.76 -10.68
N GLY A 143 15.14 8.52 -11.14
CA GLY A 143 16.22 8.04 -11.99
C GLY A 143 15.74 7.74 -13.41
N PRO A 144 16.66 7.34 -14.31
CA PRO A 144 16.32 6.99 -15.70
C PRO A 144 15.30 5.86 -15.86
N LEU A 145 15.18 5.01 -14.84
CA LEU A 145 14.30 3.84 -14.82
C LEU A 145 12.99 4.09 -14.05
N GLY A 146 12.76 5.31 -13.56
CA GLY A 146 11.62 5.67 -12.71
C GLY A 146 12.06 6.07 -11.30
N THR A 147 11.15 5.98 -10.34
CA THR A 147 11.45 6.30 -8.94
C THR A 147 12.35 5.24 -8.33
N THR A 148 13.41 5.66 -7.63
CA THR A 148 14.36 4.76 -6.98
C THR A 148 14.47 5.04 -5.50
N LEU A 149 14.69 3.99 -4.72
CA LEU A 149 15.29 4.09 -3.39
C LEU A 149 16.77 3.75 -3.49
N GLU A 150 17.62 4.62 -2.99
CA GLU A 150 19.05 4.39 -2.87
C GLU A 150 19.46 4.44 -1.40
N VAL A 151 20.15 3.41 -0.94
CA VAL A 151 20.69 3.32 0.41
C VAL A 151 22.20 3.45 0.31
N PHE A 152 22.77 4.41 1.02
CA PHE A 152 24.19 4.73 1.05
C PHE A 152 24.78 4.39 2.42
N GLY A 153 26.00 3.87 2.40
CA GLY A 153 26.83 3.64 3.57
C GLY A 153 28.30 3.91 3.24
N THR A 154 29.16 3.69 4.23
CA THR A 154 30.61 3.91 4.08
C THR A 154 31.31 2.65 3.56
N GLY A 155 32.48 2.83 2.94
CA GLY A 155 33.34 1.71 2.52
C GLY A 155 33.85 0.83 3.68
N GLU A 156 33.76 1.30 4.93
CA GLU A 156 34.11 0.51 6.12
C GLU A 156 33.06 -0.56 6.44
N ALA A 157 31.81 -0.35 6.04
CA ALA A 157 30.69 -1.25 6.25
C ALA A 157 29.91 -1.48 4.93
N PRO A 158 30.53 -2.10 3.92
CA PRO A 158 29.98 -2.19 2.56
C PRO A 158 28.66 -2.97 2.46
N GLN A 159 28.33 -3.78 3.48
CA GLN A 159 27.12 -4.59 3.50
C GLN A 159 25.95 -3.90 4.19
N ALA A 160 26.20 -2.86 4.98
CA ALA A 160 25.16 -2.13 5.71
C ALA A 160 24.04 -1.60 4.80
N PRO A 161 24.31 -1.07 3.59
CA PRO A 161 23.24 -0.65 2.68
C PRO A 161 22.32 -1.79 2.22
N ALA A 162 22.88 -2.97 1.96
CA ALA A 162 22.09 -4.14 1.55
C ALA A 162 21.25 -4.68 2.70
N ASP A 163 21.84 -4.76 3.90
CA ASP A 163 21.14 -5.20 5.11
C ASP A 163 20.01 -4.22 5.48
N ALA A 164 20.25 -2.91 5.34
CA ALA A 164 19.25 -1.87 5.57
C ALA A 164 18.12 -1.94 4.55
N LEU A 165 18.42 -2.20 3.28
CA LEU A 165 17.38 -2.40 2.27
C LEU A 165 16.50 -3.63 2.58
N ALA A 166 17.10 -4.73 3.03
CA ALA A 166 16.36 -5.91 3.47
C ALA A 166 15.48 -5.59 4.71
N ALA A 167 16.03 -4.90 5.70
CA ALA A 167 15.29 -4.51 6.89
C ALA A 167 14.14 -3.54 6.58
N LEU A 168 14.35 -2.59 5.67
CA LEU A 168 13.27 -1.72 5.15
C LEU A 168 12.20 -2.51 4.42
N THR A 169 12.57 -3.56 3.68
CA THR A 169 11.59 -4.39 2.97
C THR A 169 10.63 -5.06 3.95
N GLU A 170 11.15 -5.60 5.07
CA GLU A 170 10.31 -6.13 6.14
C GLU A 170 9.48 -5.02 6.81
N LEU A 171 10.10 -3.88 7.16
CA LEU A 171 9.39 -2.76 7.78
C LEU A 171 8.24 -2.24 6.91
N ARG A 172 8.44 -2.11 5.59
CA ARG A 172 7.40 -1.71 4.63
C ARG A 172 6.18 -2.62 4.69
N ARG A 173 6.39 -3.91 4.92
CA ARG A 173 5.32 -4.91 5.06
C ARG A 173 4.54 -4.70 6.35
N ASP A 174 5.21 -4.33 7.43
CA ASP A 174 4.61 -4.13 8.75
C ASP A 174 3.85 -2.81 8.84
N VAL A 175 4.43 -1.73 8.30
CA VAL A 175 3.78 -0.40 8.26
C VAL A 175 2.90 -0.19 7.02
N HIS A 176 2.65 -1.25 6.24
CA HIS A 176 1.92 -1.12 4.99
C HIS A 176 0.53 -0.51 5.23
N PRO A 177 0.21 0.66 4.65
CA PRO A 177 -0.98 1.42 5.06
C PRO A 177 -2.34 0.76 4.77
N LEU A 178 -2.36 -0.15 3.79
CA LEU A 178 -3.54 -0.95 3.44
C LEU A 178 -3.71 -2.22 4.31
N ARG A 179 -2.72 -2.59 5.14
CA ARG A 179 -2.73 -3.84 5.91
C ARG A 179 -3.81 -3.79 7.00
N GLY A 180 -4.52 -4.91 7.17
CA GLY A 180 -5.65 -5.03 8.11
C GLY A 180 -6.88 -4.21 7.71
N ARG A 181 -6.92 -3.64 6.49
CA ARG A 181 -8.04 -2.83 6.01
C ARG A 181 -8.87 -3.58 4.97
N VAL A 182 -10.09 -3.09 4.80
CA VAL A 182 -10.94 -3.42 3.65
C VAL A 182 -10.66 -2.42 2.54
N VAL A 183 -10.17 -2.91 1.41
CA VAL A 183 -9.73 -2.13 0.25
C VAL A 183 -10.56 -2.54 -0.96
N ARG A 184 -11.17 -1.59 -1.64
CA ARG A 184 -11.67 -1.79 -3.00
C ARG A 184 -10.51 -1.61 -3.96
N VAL A 185 -10.29 -2.62 -4.80
CA VAL A 185 -9.25 -2.60 -5.82
C VAL A 185 -9.93 -2.55 -7.18
N SER A 186 -9.56 -1.54 -7.96
CA SER A 186 -9.97 -1.38 -9.35
C SER A 186 -8.76 -1.12 -10.22
N GLY A 187 -8.79 -1.49 -11.49
CA GLY A 187 -7.62 -1.40 -12.34
C GLY A 187 -7.86 -1.94 -13.73
N ALA A 188 -6.96 -1.57 -14.63
CA ALA A 188 -6.93 -2.08 -15.99
C ALA A 188 -5.48 -2.09 -16.47
N ALA A 189 -5.15 -3.07 -17.31
CA ALA A 189 -3.84 -3.19 -17.96
C ALA A 189 -2.65 -3.14 -16.97
N GLY A 190 -2.77 -3.79 -15.80
CA GLY A 190 -1.69 -3.91 -14.80
C GLY A 190 -1.61 -2.75 -13.82
N ASN A 191 -2.38 -1.68 -14.02
CA ASN A 191 -2.44 -0.55 -13.09
C ASN A 191 -3.56 -0.75 -12.09
N LEU A 192 -3.21 -0.79 -10.81
CA LEU A 192 -4.16 -0.92 -9.71
C LEU A 192 -4.40 0.43 -9.01
N SER A 193 -5.64 0.67 -8.65
CA SER A 193 -6.12 1.80 -7.87
C SER A 193 -6.81 1.27 -6.62
N TYR A 194 -6.60 1.97 -5.51
CA TYR A 194 -7.03 1.53 -4.19
C TYR A 194 -7.99 2.55 -3.59
N ARG A 195 -9.13 2.08 -3.09
CA ARG A 195 -10.04 2.90 -2.29
C ARG A 195 -10.40 2.17 -1.03
N LEU A 196 -10.15 2.80 0.10
CA LEU A 196 -10.51 2.20 1.37
C LEU A 196 -12.01 2.23 1.60
N VAL A 197 -12.51 1.10 2.09
CA VAL A 197 -13.92 0.94 2.40
C VAL A 197 -14.11 1.31 3.88
N PRO A 198 -14.93 2.34 4.18
CA PRO A 198 -15.24 2.71 5.55
C PRO A 198 -15.89 1.54 6.29
N PRO A 199 -15.81 1.48 7.63
CA PRO A 199 -16.59 0.53 8.41
C PRO A 199 -18.05 0.65 8.01
N GLN A 200 -18.63 -0.48 7.62
CA GLN A 200 -20.05 -0.54 7.30
C GLN A 200 -20.75 -1.23 8.46
N ALA A 201 -21.97 -0.82 8.77
CA ALA A 201 -22.84 -1.64 9.60
C ALA A 201 -23.36 -2.83 8.76
N ALA A 202 -22.47 -3.73 8.38
CA ALA A 202 -22.77 -4.94 7.62
C ALA A 202 -22.48 -6.15 8.51
N GLY A 203 -23.42 -6.48 9.40
CA GLY A 203 -23.33 -7.67 10.24
C GLY A 203 -24.27 -8.78 9.76
N ARG A 204 -24.05 -10.00 10.30
CA ARG A 204 -24.86 -11.19 9.98
C ARG A 204 -26.35 -10.98 10.21
N GLU A 205 -26.72 -10.14 11.17
CA GLU A 205 -28.11 -9.80 11.49
C GLU A 205 -28.87 -9.16 10.33
N ARG A 206 -28.15 -8.59 9.35
CA ARG A 206 -28.72 -7.96 8.15
C ARG A 206 -28.80 -8.90 6.96
N LEU A 207 -28.32 -10.14 7.09
CA LEU A 207 -28.25 -11.10 6.01
C LEU A 207 -28.82 -12.47 6.42
N VAL A 208 -30.04 -12.74 5.98
CA VAL A 208 -30.69 -14.03 6.23
C VAL A 208 -30.22 -15.06 5.20
N LEU A 209 -29.44 -16.02 5.65
CA LEU A 209 -29.01 -17.19 4.87
C LEU A 209 -29.32 -18.48 5.65
N PRO A 210 -29.48 -19.63 4.97
CA PRO A 210 -29.58 -20.92 5.64
C PRO A 210 -28.36 -21.16 6.55
N ALA A 211 -28.58 -21.75 7.73
CA ALA A 211 -27.51 -22.03 8.70
C ALA A 211 -26.32 -22.78 8.09
N ALA A 212 -26.58 -23.76 7.22
CA ALA A 212 -25.54 -24.52 6.54
C ALA A 212 -24.58 -23.66 5.69
N VAL A 213 -25.01 -22.48 5.20
CA VAL A 213 -24.13 -21.55 4.48
C VAL A 213 -23.16 -20.88 5.46
N TRP A 214 -23.66 -20.46 6.63
CA TRP A 214 -22.83 -19.88 7.68
C TRP A 214 -21.82 -20.90 8.22
N ASP A 215 -22.23 -22.15 8.42
CA ASP A 215 -21.33 -23.22 8.88
C ASP A 215 -20.13 -23.42 7.94
N VAL A 216 -20.38 -23.39 6.61
CA VAL A 216 -19.32 -23.51 5.60
C VAL A 216 -18.38 -22.31 5.64
N VAL A 217 -18.93 -21.10 5.76
CA VAL A 217 -18.15 -19.85 5.83
C VAL A 217 -17.30 -19.81 7.10
N ASP A 218 -17.88 -20.14 8.24
CA ASP A 218 -17.18 -20.19 9.53
C ASP A 218 -16.04 -21.19 9.51
N HIS A 219 -16.24 -22.35 8.90
CA HIS A 219 -15.19 -23.35 8.79
C HIS A 219 -14.05 -22.92 7.85
N HIS A 220 -14.37 -22.45 6.64
CA HIS A 220 -13.38 -22.24 5.58
C HIS A 220 -12.74 -20.85 5.57
N VAL A 221 -13.38 -19.85 6.17
CA VAL A 221 -12.86 -18.48 6.21
C VAL A 221 -12.28 -18.22 7.60
N HIS A 222 -13.14 -18.15 8.62
CA HIS A 222 -12.75 -17.85 9.99
C HIS A 222 -11.87 -18.94 10.60
N GLY A 223 -12.29 -20.19 10.49
CA GLY A 223 -11.53 -21.34 10.98
C GLY A 223 -10.18 -21.51 10.30
N PHE A 224 -10.09 -21.17 9.01
CA PHE A 224 -8.85 -21.23 8.26
C PHE A 224 -7.86 -20.14 8.69
N LEU A 225 -8.34 -18.90 8.86
CA LEU A 225 -7.53 -17.80 9.37
C LEU A 225 -7.04 -18.08 10.79
N ALA A 226 -7.93 -18.53 11.68
CA ALA A 226 -7.58 -18.88 13.06
C ALA A 226 -6.58 -20.05 13.18
N ALA A 227 -6.54 -20.94 12.18
CA ALA A 227 -5.59 -22.04 12.12
C ALA A 227 -4.25 -21.68 11.45
N GLY A 228 -4.06 -20.43 11.01
CA GLY A 228 -2.97 -20.04 10.13
C GLY A 228 -1.58 -20.39 10.63
N ASP A 229 -1.23 -19.98 11.85
CA ASP A 229 0.09 -20.29 12.45
C ASP A 229 0.37 -21.79 12.51
N ARG A 230 -0.67 -22.59 12.78
CA ARG A 230 -0.56 -24.05 12.85
C ARG A 230 -0.37 -24.65 11.47
N LEU A 231 -1.05 -24.13 10.44
CA LEU A 231 -0.89 -24.59 9.06
C LEU A 231 0.52 -24.29 8.55
N VAL A 232 1.02 -23.07 8.80
CA VAL A 232 2.38 -22.66 8.46
C VAL A 232 3.43 -23.52 9.17
N ALA A 233 3.27 -23.77 10.47
CA ALA A 233 4.18 -24.62 11.24
C ALA A 233 4.24 -26.07 10.73
N LEU A 234 3.19 -26.54 10.07
CA LEU A 234 3.11 -27.86 9.44
C LEU A 234 3.59 -27.87 7.98
N GLY A 235 4.09 -26.73 7.46
CA GLY A 235 4.52 -26.58 6.07
C GLY A 235 3.36 -26.65 5.06
N MET A 236 2.12 -26.40 5.50
CA MET A 236 0.95 -26.34 4.64
C MET A 236 0.76 -24.93 4.08
N GLY A 237 0.30 -24.84 2.84
CA GLY A 237 0.01 -23.55 2.20
C GLY A 237 -1.21 -22.86 2.81
N MET A 238 -1.18 -21.53 2.83
CA MET A 238 -2.25 -20.67 3.36
C MET A 238 -3.20 -20.21 2.24
N HIS A 239 -3.82 -21.17 1.54
CA HIS A 239 -4.75 -20.88 0.45
C HIS A 239 -6.05 -21.67 0.59
N VAL A 240 -7.17 -20.96 0.59
CA VAL A 240 -8.51 -21.55 0.59
C VAL A 240 -9.39 -20.78 -0.41
N GLY A 241 -10.13 -21.52 -1.23
CA GLY A 241 -11.08 -20.97 -2.19
C GLY A 241 -12.49 -21.35 -1.80
N VAL A 242 -13.39 -20.36 -1.72
CA VAL A 242 -14.82 -20.58 -1.46
C VAL A 242 -15.63 -20.06 -2.65
N LEU A 243 -16.44 -20.93 -3.26
CA LEU A 243 -17.31 -20.57 -4.37
C LEU A 243 -18.75 -20.35 -3.89
N VAL A 244 -19.24 -19.11 -4.03
CA VAL A 244 -20.61 -18.75 -3.67
C VAL A 244 -21.48 -18.73 -4.93
N VAL A 245 -22.40 -19.70 -5.06
CA VAL A 245 -23.29 -19.84 -6.22
C VAL A 245 -24.75 -19.64 -5.82
N GLY A 246 -25.50 -18.93 -6.64
CA GLY A 246 -26.94 -18.70 -6.45
C GLY A 246 -27.49 -17.73 -7.48
N ALA A 247 -28.82 -17.69 -7.62
CA ALA A 247 -29.51 -16.75 -8.52
C ALA A 247 -29.16 -15.28 -8.23
N ALA A 248 -29.42 -14.39 -9.18
CA ALA A 248 -29.26 -12.95 -8.94
C ALA A 248 -30.13 -12.51 -7.74
N GLY A 249 -29.62 -11.61 -6.90
CA GLY A 249 -30.34 -11.11 -5.72
C GLY A 249 -30.32 -11.99 -4.46
N THR A 250 -29.69 -13.18 -4.47
CA THR A 250 -29.65 -14.07 -3.29
C THR A 250 -28.65 -13.67 -2.19
N GLY A 251 -28.22 -12.41 -2.15
CA GLY A 251 -27.34 -11.91 -1.09
C GLY A 251 -25.85 -12.27 -1.21
N LYS A 252 -25.36 -12.77 -2.34
CA LYS A 252 -23.93 -13.12 -2.53
C LYS A 252 -22.99 -11.94 -2.25
N THR A 253 -23.26 -10.77 -2.84
CA THR A 253 -22.49 -9.55 -2.61
C THR A 253 -22.63 -9.05 -1.17
N ALA A 254 -23.80 -9.24 -0.55
CA ALA A 254 -24.00 -8.90 0.84
C ALA A 254 -23.16 -9.80 1.76
N LEU A 255 -23.06 -11.11 1.47
CA LEU A 255 -22.21 -12.04 2.19
C LEU A 255 -20.74 -11.61 2.15
N CYS A 256 -20.21 -11.27 0.97
CA CYS A 256 -18.83 -10.78 0.86
C CYS A 256 -18.59 -9.50 1.67
N ARG A 257 -19.57 -8.60 1.75
CA ARG A 257 -19.47 -7.36 2.56
C ARG A 257 -19.51 -7.66 4.05
N VAL A 258 -20.38 -8.57 4.50
CA VAL A 258 -20.42 -9.02 5.89
C VAL A 258 -19.08 -9.65 6.27
N LEU A 259 -18.54 -10.53 5.43
CA LEU A 259 -17.23 -11.14 5.68
C LEU A 259 -16.10 -10.10 5.71
N ALA A 260 -16.10 -9.14 4.80
CA ALA A 260 -15.10 -8.08 4.81
C ALA A 260 -15.14 -7.25 6.10
N GLU A 261 -16.32 -7.05 6.68
CA GLU A 261 -16.48 -6.35 7.95
C GLU A 261 -16.06 -7.23 9.15
N GLU A 262 -16.43 -8.51 9.15
CA GLU A 262 -16.03 -9.47 10.18
C GLU A 262 -14.51 -9.67 10.24
N LEU A 263 -13.86 -9.67 9.08
CA LEU A 263 -12.41 -9.86 8.96
C LEU A 263 -11.62 -8.56 9.08
N ARG A 264 -12.29 -7.43 9.31
CA ARG A 264 -11.63 -6.14 9.49
C ARG A 264 -10.66 -6.25 10.67
N ASP A 265 -9.46 -5.72 10.49
CA ASP A 265 -8.36 -5.74 11.47
C ASP A 265 -7.75 -7.14 11.74
N GLU A 266 -8.42 -8.24 11.42
CA GLU A 266 -7.86 -9.61 11.45
C GLU A 266 -7.11 -9.96 10.16
N ALA A 267 -7.59 -9.46 9.02
CA ALA A 267 -6.98 -9.69 7.72
C ALA A 267 -7.15 -8.49 6.78
N THR A 268 -6.26 -8.38 5.80
CA THR A 268 -6.43 -7.43 4.70
C THR A 268 -7.44 -7.99 3.70
N THR A 269 -8.56 -7.30 3.48
CA THR A 269 -9.61 -7.76 2.56
C THR A 269 -9.60 -6.93 1.27
N LEU A 270 -9.42 -7.60 0.13
CA LEU A 270 -9.48 -6.97 -1.20
C LEU A 270 -10.84 -7.24 -1.87
N LEU A 271 -11.61 -6.18 -2.08
CA LEU A 271 -12.85 -6.20 -2.86
C LEU A 271 -12.54 -5.79 -4.30
N VAL A 272 -12.46 -6.78 -5.19
CA VAL A 272 -12.01 -6.60 -6.57
C VAL A 272 -13.21 -6.61 -7.51
N ASP A 273 -13.27 -5.66 -8.45
CA ASP A 273 -14.29 -5.72 -9.50
C ASP A 273 -13.95 -6.77 -10.59
N PRO A 274 -14.95 -7.23 -11.36
CA PRO A 274 -14.74 -8.29 -12.35
C PRO A 274 -13.74 -7.96 -13.46
N VAL A 275 -13.62 -6.70 -13.87
CA VAL A 275 -12.70 -6.28 -14.94
C VAL A 275 -11.26 -6.40 -14.45
N THR A 276 -11.00 -5.85 -13.27
CA THR A 276 -9.69 -5.93 -12.61
C THR A 276 -9.30 -7.38 -12.32
N ALA A 277 -10.23 -8.20 -11.83
CA ALA A 277 -9.98 -9.62 -11.58
C ALA A 277 -9.59 -10.39 -12.84
N ARG A 278 -10.12 -9.99 -14.01
CA ARG A 278 -9.80 -10.61 -15.30
C ARG A 278 -8.45 -10.14 -15.84
N ASP A 279 -8.17 -8.84 -15.74
CA ASP A 279 -7.09 -8.19 -16.49
C ASP A 279 -5.81 -7.96 -15.67
N SER A 280 -5.85 -8.16 -14.34
CA SER A 280 -4.71 -7.83 -13.45
C SER A 280 -4.55 -8.83 -12.30
N LEU A 281 -4.79 -10.11 -12.60
CA LEU A 281 -4.75 -11.19 -11.61
C LEU A 281 -3.34 -11.36 -10.99
N ALA A 282 -2.28 -11.22 -11.79
CA ALA A 282 -0.90 -11.35 -11.30
C ALA A 282 -0.56 -10.23 -10.30
N GLU A 283 -0.95 -9.00 -10.62
CA GLU A 283 -0.75 -7.83 -9.77
C GLU A 283 -1.57 -7.93 -8.49
N LEU A 284 -2.79 -8.45 -8.56
CA LEU A 284 -3.64 -8.71 -7.39
C LEU A 284 -3.03 -9.74 -6.44
N TYR A 285 -2.48 -10.85 -6.96
CA TYR A 285 -1.82 -11.85 -6.11
C TYR A 285 -0.50 -11.34 -5.52
N ALA A 286 0.26 -10.53 -6.26
CA ALA A 286 1.44 -9.87 -5.74
C ALA A 286 1.08 -8.90 -4.61
N LEU A 287 0.04 -8.09 -4.79
CA LEU A 287 -0.48 -7.21 -3.75
C LEU A 287 -0.99 -7.99 -2.54
N ALA A 288 -1.76 -9.07 -2.74
CA ALA A 288 -2.25 -9.91 -1.65
C ALA A 288 -1.11 -10.55 -0.86
N SER A 289 -0.02 -10.94 -1.53
CA SER A 289 1.18 -11.49 -0.87
C SER A 289 1.90 -10.43 -0.05
N LEU A 290 2.02 -9.20 -0.58
CA LEU A 290 2.60 -8.06 0.14
C LEU A 290 1.78 -7.70 1.40
N LEU A 291 0.45 -7.82 1.32
CA LEU A 291 -0.49 -7.45 2.38
C LEU A 291 -0.82 -8.60 3.35
N ALA A 292 -0.27 -9.79 3.10
CA ALA A 292 -0.51 -10.95 3.94
C ALA A 292 0.06 -10.74 5.35
N PRO A 293 -0.60 -11.31 6.39
CA PRO A 293 -0.07 -11.30 7.75
C PRO A 293 1.35 -11.87 7.85
#